data_AF-A0A540LLK2-F1
#
_entry.id   AF-A0A540LLK2-F1
#
_cell.length_a   1.000
_cell.length_b   1.000
_cell.length_c   1.000
_cell.angle_alpha   90.00
_cell.angle_beta   90.00
_cell.angle_gamma   90.00
#
_symmetry.space_group_name_H-M   'P 1'
#
loop_
_entity.id
_entity.type
_entity.pdbx_description
1 polymer ?
#
loop_
_entity_poly.entity_id
_entity_poly.type
_entity_poly.pdbx_seq_one_letter_code
_entity_poly.pdbx_strand_id
1 'polypeptide(L)'
;MHHCTVTLKPPIPHHVSSSHSHLIFPPSPRLTKSQSYPIFAPIYIRAHSVSNRTTRGLDVSVSKHSPNSSTPNGSVHDWKPKSVGVKDVDVATLGNLCVDIVLNVPKLPPPDVHDRKSYMDRLSASPPDKQYWEAGGNCNMAIAAARLGLKCIAIGHLGNEVYGQFLLDVLQDEGISMVGMSDNNTNVDSSSASYETLLCWVLVDPLQRHGFCSRADFSKEPAFSWMSKLSGQVKTAIKQSKILFCNGYGFDELSPGVIAAAVEYAVDVGTAIFFDPGPRGKSLSAGTTEEREALNLLLRMSDVLLLTSDEAESLTSIKNPILAGQELLKQGVHTKWVIVKMGPRGSILITRSSISFAPAFEVNVVDTVGCGDSFVAAIAYGFIHNMPMVNTLAIANAVGAATATGCGAGRNVATLEKVIELIRASNLKEDDKFWNELIDENLGVEEITSLSNLVINGSDNRLNCVSLQKVVSELLPKLKSAQLERKVSF
;
A
#
# COMPACT_ATOMS: atom_id res chain seq x y z
N MET A 1 -10.88 15.69 14.58
CA MET A 1 -9.64 16.28 14.04
C MET A 1 -9.48 15.76 12.62
N HIS A 2 -9.74 16.60 11.62
CA HIS A 2 -9.54 16.28 10.21
C HIS A 2 -8.09 16.65 9.86
N HIS A 3 -7.24 15.67 9.58
CA HIS A 3 -5.91 15.91 9.04
C HIS A 3 -6.03 15.97 7.52
N CYS A 4 -5.86 17.19 6.99
CA CYS A 4 -5.89 17.50 5.58
C CYS A 4 -4.48 17.27 5.01
N THR A 5 -4.32 16.32 4.10
CA THR A 5 -3.14 16.24 3.23
C THR A 5 -3.20 17.45 2.31
N VAL A 6 -2.45 18.51 2.66
CA VAL A 6 -2.55 19.79 1.94
C VAL A 6 -1.88 19.66 0.58
N THR A 7 -2.67 19.35 -0.44
CA THR A 7 -2.26 19.53 -1.84
C THR A 7 -2.54 21.01 -2.20
N LEU A 8 -1.51 21.85 -2.14
CA LEU A 8 -1.63 23.31 -2.22
C LEU A 8 -1.93 23.76 -3.67
N LYS A 9 -3.13 24.31 -3.91
CA LYS A 9 -3.49 25.06 -5.12
C LYS A 9 -2.84 26.46 -5.12
N PRO A 10 -2.45 27.03 -6.27
CA PRO A 10 -1.91 28.39 -6.34
C PRO A 10 -3.01 29.46 -6.35
N PRO A 11 -2.87 30.59 -5.62
CA PRO A 11 -3.73 31.75 -5.79
C PRO A 11 -3.12 32.83 -6.71
N ILE A 12 -4.02 33.57 -7.36
CA ILE A 12 -3.83 34.71 -8.27
C ILE A 12 -3.35 35.95 -7.47
N PRO A 13 -2.52 36.86 -8.06
CA PRO A 13 -1.72 37.80 -7.29
C PRO A 13 -2.48 39.09 -6.93
N HIS A 14 -2.33 39.54 -5.68
CA HIS A 14 -2.52 40.93 -5.29
C HIS A 14 -1.26 41.47 -4.61
N HIS A 15 -0.81 42.63 -5.09
CA HIS A 15 0.28 43.43 -4.54
C HIS A 15 0.02 43.84 -3.07
N VAL A 16 1.09 43.98 -2.27
CA VAL A 16 1.52 45.25 -1.64
C VAL A 16 2.68 45.06 -0.62
N SER A 17 3.68 45.93 -0.79
CA SER A 17 4.73 46.52 0.07
C SER A 17 5.46 45.77 1.21
N SER A 18 6.79 45.94 1.13
CA SER A 18 7.88 45.69 2.07
C SER A 18 7.83 46.41 3.41
N SER A 19 8.33 45.74 4.46
CA SER A 19 9.09 46.38 5.54
C SER A 19 10.11 45.41 6.16
N HIS A 20 11.35 45.89 6.29
CA HIS A 20 12.48 45.18 6.89
C HIS A 20 12.41 45.19 8.41
N SER A 21 12.77 44.08 9.06
CA SER A 21 13.26 44.10 10.44
C SER A 21 14.37 43.08 10.63
N HIS A 22 15.51 43.58 11.11
CA HIS A 22 16.69 42.82 11.49
C HIS A 22 16.45 42.15 12.85
N LEU A 23 16.80 40.87 12.99
CA LEU A 23 16.93 40.22 14.30
C LEU A 23 18.27 39.49 14.41
N ILE A 24 18.88 39.73 15.56
CA ILE A 24 20.25 39.46 15.97
C ILE A 24 20.32 38.06 16.61
N PHE A 25 21.29 37.23 16.21
CA PHE A 25 21.56 35.92 16.82
C PHE A 25 22.43 36.04 18.08
N PRO A 26 22.17 35.28 19.15
CA PRO A 26 23.15 35.04 20.21
C PRO A 26 24.01 33.77 19.91
N PRO A 27 25.26 33.70 20.40
CA PRO A 27 26.23 32.67 20.01
C PRO A 27 26.15 31.38 20.83
N SER A 28 26.57 30.27 20.18
CA SER A 28 26.67 28.90 20.70
C SER A 28 27.69 28.73 21.84
N PRO A 29 27.44 27.84 22.83
CA PRO A 29 28.49 27.36 23.72
C PRO A 29 29.23 26.13 23.18
N ARG A 30 30.53 26.11 23.49
CA ARG A 30 31.57 25.20 23.01
C ARG A 30 31.50 23.79 23.62
N LEU A 31 31.95 22.84 22.81
CA LEU A 31 32.39 21.47 23.13
C LEU A 31 33.40 21.40 24.28
N THR A 32 33.22 20.43 25.18
CA THR A 32 34.26 19.88 26.05
C THR A 32 34.46 18.39 25.79
N LYS A 33 35.73 17.96 25.88
CA LYS A 33 36.26 16.66 25.47
C LYS A 33 36.08 15.56 26.53
N SER A 34 36.07 14.34 25.98
CA SER A 34 36.62 13.07 26.49
C SER A 34 36.00 12.40 27.71
N GLN A 35 35.48 11.19 27.49
CA GLN A 35 35.84 10.02 28.29
C GLN A 35 35.75 8.75 27.41
N SER A 36 36.88 8.04 27.35
CA SER A 36 37.13 6.79 26.63
C SER A 36 36.99 5.60 27.59
N TYR A 37 36.28 4.55 27.17
CA TYR A 37 36.29 3.22 27.79
C TYR A 37 36.24 2.12 26.71
N PRO A 38 36.72 0.90 27.00
CA PRO A 38 37.60 0.15 26.10
C PRO A 38 36.87 -0.75 25.10
N ILE A 39 37.58 -0.97 23.99
CA ILE A 39 37.30 -1.88 22.90
C ILE A 39 37.49 -3.33 23.39
N PHE A 40 36.46 -4.17 23.22
CA PHE A 40 36.60 -5.63 23.19
C PHE A 40 36.26 -6.14 21.78
N ALA A 41 37.17 -6.94 21.23
CA ALA A 41 37.10 -7.50 19.88
C ALA A 41 36.00 -8.56 19.75
N PRO A 42 35.32 -8.66 18.58
CA PRO A 42 34.42 -9.79 18.32
C PRO A 42 35.22 -11.04 17.93
N ILE A 43 34.90 -12.14 18.62
CA ILE A 43 35.36 -13.50 18.35
C ILE A 43 34.69 -14.00 17.07
N TYR A 44 35.49 -14.33 16.06
CA TYR A 44 35.06 -15.04 14.86
C TYR A 44 34.69 -16.49 15.22
N ILE A 45 33.42 -16.87 15.10
CA ILE A 45 33.00 -18.27 15.05
C ILE A 45 32.66 -18.62 13.61
N ARG A 46 33.47 -19.53 13.07
CA ARG A 46 33.40 -20.09 11.72
C ARG A 46 32.33 -21.18 11.71
N ALA A 47 31.18 -20.94 11.07
CA ALA A 47 30.17 -21.98 10.87
C ALA A 47 30.57 -22.89 9.70
N HIS A 48 30.72 -24.18 9.99
CA HIS A 48 30.99 -25.23 9.02
C HIS A 48 29.73 -25.54 8.19
N SER A 49 29.96 -25.73 6.89
CA SER A 49 29.00 -26.27 5.93
C SER A 49 28.53 -27.68 6.34
N VAL A 50 27.22 -27.87 6.47
CA VAL A 50 26.60 -29.20 6.51
C VAL A 50 25.77 -29.36 5.25
N SER A 51 26.25 -30.21 4.34
CA SER A 51 25.47 -30.71 3.22
C SER A 51 24.40 -31.66 3.76
N ASN A 52 23.13 -31.44 3.40
CA ASN A 52 22.11 -32.46 3.62
C ASN A 52 21.63 -33.05 2.28
N ARG A 53 21.71 -34.37 2.28
CA ARG A 53 21.44 -35.30 1.20
C ARG A 53 19.96 -35.34 0.87
N THR A 54 19.71 -35.53 -0.41
CA THR A 54 18.47 -35.97 -1.04
C THR A 54 17.98 -37.31 -0.47
N THR A 55 16.70 -37.37 -0.10
CA THR A 55 15.96 -38.62 0.11
C THR A 55 14.72 -38.64 -0.78
N ARG A 56 14.68 -39.63 -1.68
CA ARG A 56 13.55 -39.98 -2.55
C ARG A 56 12.41 -40.60 -1.72
N GLY A 57 11.17 -40.25 -2.05
CA GLY A 57 9.95 -41.00 -1.75
C GLY A 57 8.87 -40.60 -2.76
N LEU A 58 8.64 -41.43 -3.79
CA LEU A 58 7.56 -42.42 -3.90
C LEU A 58 6.21 -41.78 -4.25
N ASP A 59 5.98 -41.67 -5.57
CA ASP A 59 4.69 -41.41 -6.21
C ASP A 59 3.72 -42.57 -5.96
N VAL A 60 2.48 -42.24 -5.61
CA VAL A 60 1.34 -43.16 -5.69
C VAL A 60 0.21 -42.47 -6.46
N SER A 61 0.00 -42.96 -7.68
CA SER A 61 -1.11 -42.63 -8.57
C SER A 61 -2.39 -43.38 -8.18
N VAL A 62 -3.54 -42.71 -8.17
CA VAL A 62 -4.86 -43.38 -8.14
C VAL A 62 -5.76 -42.82 -9.25
N SER A 63 -6.41 -43.76 -9.94
CA SER A 63 -7.11 -43.63 -11.21
C SER A 63 -8.53 -43.02 -11.12
N LYS A 64 -8.91 -42.37 -12.22
CA LYS A 64 -10.26 -41.86 -12.55
C LYS A 64 -11.29 -42.99 -12.74
N HIS A 65 -12.54 -42.73 -12.36
CA HIS A 65 -13.73 -43.27 -13.04
C HIS A 65 -14.85 -42.23 -13.11
N SER A 66 -15.43 -42.11 -14.30
CA SER A 66 -16.69 -41.40 -14.61
C SER A 66 -17.66 -42.40 -15.23
N PRO A 67 -18.99 -42.16 -15.17
CA PRO A 67 -19.90 -42.67 -16.19
C PRO A 67 -20.65 -41.56 -16.94
N ASN A 68 -20.89 -41.85 -18.22
CA ASN A 68 -21.54 -41.04 -19.25
C ASN A 68 -23.07 -40.90 -19.07
N SER A 69 -23.62 -39.80 -19.56
CA SER A 69 -24.91 -39.77 -20.28
C SER A 69 -24.97 -38.56 -21.25
N SER A 70 -25.81 -38.68 -22.28
CA SER A 70 -25.64 -38.10 -23.62
C SER A 70 -26.72 -37.07 -24.04
N THR A 71 -26.26 -35.92 -24.59
CA THR A 71 -26.80 -35.04 -25.69
C THR A 71 -28.17 -34.33 -25.54
N PRO A 72 -28.49 -33.22 -26.30
CA PRO A 72 -27.80 -32.62 -27.47
C PRO A 72 -27.64 -31.07 -27.54
N ASN A 73 -26.65 -30.65 -28.33
CA ASN A 73 -26.49 -29.43 -29.15
C ASN A 73 -27.09 -28.07 -28.71
N GLY A 74 -26.18 -27.18 -28.30
CA GLY A 74 -26.27 -25.74 -28.47
C GLY A 74 -24.85 -25.18 -28.58
N SER A 75 -24.53 -24.51 -29.69
CA SER A 75 -23.21 -23.92 -29.94
C SER A 75 -22.93 -22.81 -28.92
N VAL A 76 -22.07 -23.10 -27.95
CA VAL A 76 -21.47 -22.10 -27.06
C VAL A 76 -19.97 -22.18 -27.30
N HIS A 77 -19.36 -21.05 -27.60
CA HIS A 77 -17.90 -20.93 -27.67
C HIS A 77 -17.30 -21.35 -26.33
N ASP A 78 -16.74 -22.56 -26.32
CA ASP A 78 -16.07 -23.18 -25.18
C ASP A 78 -14.77 -22.42 -24.92
N TRP A 79 -14.83 -21.40 -24.06
CA TRP A 79 -13.65 -20.78 -23.50
C TRP A 79 -13.05 -21.76 -22.48
N LYS A 80 -12.17 -22.64 -22.94
CA LYS A 80 -11.39 -23.51 -22.05
C LYS A 80 -10.63 -22.63 -21.06
N PRO A 81 -10.70 -22.87 -19.74
CA PRO A 81 -9.83 -22.20 -18.80
C PRO A 81 -8.39 -22.52 -19.21
N LYS A 82 -7.61 -21.50 -19.60
CA LYS A 82 -6.15 -21.64 -19.68
C LYS A 82 -5.72 -22.24 -18.35
N SER A 83 -4.90 -23.30 -18.38
CA SER A 83 -4.40 -23.96 -17.17
C SER A 83 -3.80 -22.90 -16.25
N VAL A 84 -4.52 -22.55 -15.19
CA VAL A 84 -4.04 -21.61 -14.18
C VAL A 84 -2.92 -22.34 -13.47
N GLY A 85 -1.68 -22.00 -13.80
CA GLY A 85 -0.54 -22.50 -13.06
C GLY A 85 -0.74 -22.22 -11.58
N VAL A 86 -0.30 -23.12 -10.71
CA VAL A 86 -0.40 -22.92 -9.26
C VAL A 86 0.29 -21.59 -8.91
N LYS A 87 -0.50 -20.64 -8.37
CA LYS A 87 -0.01 -19.35 -7.87
C LYS A 87 0.43 -19.53 -6.42
N ASP A 88 1.73 -19.45 -6.18
CA ASP A 88 2.37 -19.74 -4.90
C ASP A 88 2.84 -18.49 -4.15
N VAL A 89 2.67 -17.29 -4.74
CA VAL A 89 2.89 -15.99 -4.10
C VAL A 89 1.52 -15.34 -3.88
N ASP A 90 1.30 -14.77 -2.70
CA ASP A 90 0.04 -14.10 -2.38
C ASP A 90 0.00 -12.70 -2.98
N VAL A 91 1.03 -11.90 -2.75
CA VAL A 91 1.08 -10.49 -3.18
C VAL A 91 2.43 -10.17 -3.82
N ALA A 92 2.40 -9.61 -5.03
CA ALA A 92 3.51 -8.86 -5.61
C ALA A 92 3.22 -7.36 -5.54
N THR A 93 4.18 -6.55 -5.08
CA THR A 93 4.12 -5.09 -5.27
C THR A 93 4.91 -4.70 -6.52
N LEU A 94 4.45 -3.68 -7.26
CA LEU A 94 5.15 -3.14 -8.43
C LEU A 94 5.69 -1.75 -8.15
N GLY A 95 7.02 -1.64 -8.15
CA GLY A 95 7.74 -0.39 -8.00
C GLY A 95 7.62 0.24 -6.61
N ASN A 96 7.97 1.51 -6.55
CA ASN A 96 7.86 2.43 -5.43
C ASN A 96 8.54 1.90 -4.16
N LEU A 97 9.76 1.38 -4.33
CA LEU A 97 10.64 0.99 -3.22
C LEU A 97 11.54 2.18 -2.89
N CYS A 98 11.34 2.79 -1.73
CA CYS A 98 12.14 3.94 -1.32
C CYS A 98 12.61 3.85 0.13
N VAL A 99 13.66 4.58 0.45
CA VAL A 99 14.03 4.86 1.83
C VAL A 99 13.37 6.16 2.25
N ASP A 100 12.52 6.07 3.26
CA ASP A 100 11.95 7.22 3.94
C ASP A 100 12.99 7.80 4.90
N ILE A 101 13.24 9.10 4.80
CA ILE A 101 14.11 9.88 5.66
C ILE A 101 13.21 10.71 6.58
N VAL A 102 12.99 10.21 7.80
CA VAL A 102 12.02 10.79 8.74
C VAL A 102 12.68 11.88 9.56
N LEU A 103 12.26 13.14 9.37
CA LEU A 103 12.85 14.30 10.03
C LEU A 103 11.79 15.20 10.66
N ASN A 104 12.04 15.60 11.90
CA ASN A 104 11.29 16.70 12.53
C ASN A 104 11.80 18.04 12.00
N VAL A 105 10.90 18.86 11.48
CA VAL A 105 11.21 20.18 10.93
C VAL A 105 10.39 21.27 11.63
N PRO A 106 10.92 22.49 11.77
CA PRO A 106 10.16 23.58 12.41
C PRO A 106 8.91 23.98 11.62
N LYS A 107 8.93 23.76 10.29
CA LYS A 107 7.82 24.03 9.38
C LYS A 107 7.95 23.13 8.16
N LEU A 108 6.81 22.66 7.65
CA LEU A 108 6.72 21.94 6.38
C LEU A 108 7.23 22.80 5.20
N PRO A 109 7.66 22.16 4.10
CA PRO A 109 8.14 22.86 2.92
C PRO A 109 7.11 23.87 2.39
N PRO A 110 7.57 25.00 1.83
CA PRO A 110 6.67 26.00 1.26
C PRO A 110 5.88 25.47 0.04
N PRO A 111 4.69 26.02 -0.25
CA PRO A 111 3.87 25.62 -1.40
C PRO A 111 4.56 25.89 -2.75
N ASP A 112 5.24 27.02 -2.84
CA ASP A 112 5.86 27.48 -4.09
C ASP A 112 6.94 26.49 -4.54
N VAL A 113 6.94 26.14 -5.82
CA VAL A 113 7.80 25.08 -6.36
C VAL A 113 9.29 25.45 -6.29
N HIS A 114 9.64 26.73 -6.46
CA HIS A 114 11.03 27.19 -6.44
C HIS A 114 11.56 27.28 -5.02
N ASP A 115 10.74 27.80 -4.10
CA ASP A 115 11.09 27.84 -2.68
C ASP A 115 11.18 26.42 -2.10
N ARG A 116 10.27 25.52 -2.51
CA ARG A 116 10.26 24.12 -2.08
C ARG A 116 11.49 23.40 -2.59
N LYS A 117 11.85 23.58 -3.87
CA LYS A 117 13.08 23.02 -4.43
C LYS A 117 14.31 23.51 -3.66
N SER A 118 14.41 24.82 -3.43
CA SER A 118 15.53 25.41 -2.68
C SER A 118 15.60 24.90 -1.24
N TYR A 119 14.45 24.66 -0.61
CA TYR A 119 14.36 24.02 0.71
C TYR A 119 14.91 22.59 0.66
N MET A 120 14.48 21.79 -0.32
CA MET A 120 14.91 20.40 -0.49
C MET A 120 16.38 20.28 -0.87
N ASP A 121 16.91 21.18 -1.70
CA ASP A 121 18.33 21.23 -2.05
C ASP A 121 19.21 21.46 -0.82
N ARG A 122 18.77 22.32 0.12
CA ARG A 122 19.47 22.52 1.40
C ARG A 122 19.35 21.29 2.32
N LEU A 123 18.17 20.70 2.39
CA LEU A 123 17.92 19.54 3.25
C LEU A 123 18.68 18.29 2.79
N SER A 124 18.86 18.13 1.48
CA SER A 124 19.54 17.00 0.84
C SER A 124 21.02 17.28 0.49
N ALA A 125 21.59 18.39 1.01
CA ALA A 125 22.96 18.80 0.71
C ALA A 125 24.03 17.83 1.24
N SER A 126 23.67 16.97 2.20
CA SER A 126 24.51 15.90 2.73
C SER A 126 23.72 14.59 2.81
N PRO A 127 24.39 13.42 2.71
CA PRO A 127 23.74 12.14 2.95
C PRO A 127 23.02 12.12 4.32
N PRO A 128 21.75 11.71 4.39
CA PRO A 128 21.02 11.60 5.64
C PRO A 128 21.61 10.50 6.55
N ASP A 129 21.59 10.76 7.86
CA ASP A 129 22.03 9.78 8.86
C ASP A 129 21.10 8.57 8.91
N LYS A 130 21.69 7.37 8.98
CA LYS A 130 21.01 6.06 8.99
C LYS A 130 20.00 5.92 10.12
N GLN A 131 20.16 6.64 11.24
CA GLN A 131 19.19 6.61 12.34
C GLN A 131 17.80 7.12 11.95
N TYR A 132 17.67 7.86 10.84
CA TYR A 132 16.40 8.42 10.35
C TYR A 132 15.79 7.62 9.19
N TRP A 133 16.39 6.49 8.82
CA TRP A 133 15.95 5.71 7.67
C TRP A 133 14.86 4.71 8.07
N GLU A 134 13.82 4.68 7.26
CA GLU A 134 12.82 3.61 7.25
C GLU A 134 12.56 3.10 5.84
N ALA A 135 12.02 1.89 5.74
CA ALA A 135 11.53 1.38 4.47
C ALA A 135 10.20 2.08 4.12
N GLY A 136 10.10 2.65 2.92
CA GLY A 136 8.98 3.47 2.48
C GLY A 136 8.28 2.96 1.24
N GLY A 137 7.24 3.67 0.83
CA GLY A 137 6.42 3.35 -0.35
C GLY A 137 5.77 1.96 -0.23
N ASN A 138 5.87 1.17 -1.29
CA ASN A 138 5.28 -0.17 -1.34
C ASN A 138 5.87 -1.16 -0.32
N CYS A 139 7.01 -0.84 0.31
CA CYS A 139 7.52 -1.63 1.44
C CYS A 139 6.51 -1.66 2.59
N ASN A 140 5.79 -0.57 2.86
CA ASN A 140 4.80 -0.51 3.94
C ASN A 140 3.71 -1.58 3.78
N MET A 141 3.15 -1.67 2.58
CA MET A 141 2.14 -2.67 2.24
C MET A 141 2.75 -4.07 2.37
N ALA A 142 3.89 -4.32 1.72
CA ALA A 142 4.51 -5.65 1.69
C ALA A 142 4.85 -6.16 3.10
N ILE A 143 5.38 -5.29 3.97
CA ILE A 143 5.66 -5.60 5.38
C ILE A 143 4.37 -5.90 6.13
N ALA A 144 3.34 -5.07 6.01
CA ALA A 144 2.05 -5.33 6.67
C ALA A 144 1.42 -6.65 6.19
N ALA A 145 1.50 -6.96 4.89
CA ALA A 145 0.99 -8.19 4.30
C ALA A 145 1.76 -9.43 4.80
N ALA A 146 3.10 -9.36 4.81
CA ALA A 146 3.94 -10.42 5.36
C ALA A 146 3.66 -10.66 6.86
N ARG A 147 3.43 -9.59 7.62
CA ARG A 147 3.07 -9.67 9.04
C ARG A 147 1.69 -10.29 9.28
N LEU A 148 0.75 -10.18 8.33
CA LEU A 148 -0.52 -10.91 8.33
C LEU A 148 -0.38 -12.39 7.90
N GLY A 149 0.81 -12.82 7.50
CA GLY A 149 1.09 -14.20 7.07
C GLY A 149 0.99 -14.43 5.56
N LEU A 150 0.91 -13.37 4.74
CA LEU A 150 0.89 -13.50 3.28
C LEU A 150 2.31 -13.65 2.73
N LYS A 151 2.51 -14.56 1.77
CA LYS A 151 3.79 -14.69 1.06
C LYS A 151 3.94 -13.57 0.02
N CYS A 152 4.89 -12.67 0.26
CA CYS A 152 5.04 -11.45 -0.52
C CYS A 152 6.33 -11.44 -1.38
N ILE A 153 6.26 -10.75 -2.52
CA ILE A 153 7.41 -10.42 -3.35
C ILE A 153 7.38 -8.92 -3.71
N ALA A 154 8.50 -8.23 -3.60
CA ALA A 154 8.67 -6.87 -4.07
C ALA A 154 9.29 -6.88 -5.47
N ILE A 155 8.65 -6.23 -6.45
CA ILE A 155 9.19 -6.06 -7.80
C ILE A 155 9.58 -4.60 -7.96
N GLY A 156 10.84 -4.28 -8.22
CA GLY A 156 11.26 -2.89 -8.36
C GLY A 156 12.75 -2.72 -8.60
N HIS A 157 13.20 -1.48 -8.72
CA HIS A 157 14.61 -1.16 -8.84
C HIS A 157 15.18 -0.74 -7.49
N LEU A 158 16.36 -1.27 -7.14
CA LEU A 158 17.17 -0.84 -6.01
C LEU A 158 18.61 -0.68 -6.51
N GLY A 159 19.26 0.37 -6.04
CA GLY A 159 20.66 0.63 -6.30
C GLY A 159 21.61 -0.31 -5.58
N ASN A 160 22.85 -0.37 -6.06
CA ASN A 160 23.92 -1.15 -5.41
C ASN A 160 24.56 -0.43 -4.21
N GLU A 161 23.98 0.69 -3.78
CA GLU A 161 24.50 1.54 -2.73
C GLU A 161 23.84 1.23 -1.36
N VAL A 162 24.23 1.96 -0.31
CA VAL A 162 23.85 1.69 1.09
C VAL A 162 22.34 1.71 1.39
N TYR A 163 21.55 2.56 0.71
CA TYR A 163 20.10 2.66 0.79
C TYR A 163 19.43 1.44 0.16
N GLY A 164 19.89 1.02 -1.02
CA GLY A 164 19.43 -0.20 -1.68
C GLY A 164 19.72 -1.44 -0.84
N GLN A 165 20.94 -1.55 -0.30
CA GLN A 165 21.29 -2.63 0.64
C GLN A 165 20.43 -2.58 1.91
N PHE A 166 20.18 -1.39 2.46
CA PHE A 166 19.30 -1.24 3.62
C PHE A 166 17.88 -1.77 3.33
N LEU A 167 17.30 -1.45 2.18
CA LEU A 167 15.96 -1.97 1.82
C LEU A 167 15.98 -3.49 1.60
N LEU A 168 17.03 -4.04 0.98
CA LEU A 168 17.18 -5.49 0.85
C LEU A 168 17.25 -6.19 2.20
N ASP A 169 18.02 -5.65 3.15
CA ASP A 169 18.12 -6.17 4.52
C ASP A 169 16.73 -6.16 5.20
N VAL A 170 16.00 -5.05 5.12
CA VAL A 170 14.65 -4.94 5.71
C VAL A 170 13.65 -5.91 5.08
N LEU A 171 13.64 -6.03 3.74
CA LEU A 171 12.76 -6.98 3.06
C LEU A 171 13.09 -8.43 3.45
N GLN A 172 14.38 -8.77 3.54
CA GLN A 172 14.84 -10.09 3.96
C GLN A 172 14.43 -10.40 5.41
N ASP A 173 14.62 -9.46 6.34
CA ASP A 173 14.24 -9.61 7.75
C ASP A 173 12.73 -9.82 7.92
N GLU A 174 11.90 -9.25 7.04
CA GLU A 174 10.45 -9.44 7.03
C GLU A 174 10.00 -10.68 6.23
N GLY A 175 10.93 -11.42 5.62
CA GLY A 175 10.64 -12.62 4.84
C GLY A 175 10.06 -12.33 3.45
N ILE A 176 10.31 -11.15 2.90
CA ILE A 176 9.80 -10.70 1.61
C ILE A 176 10.88 -10.92 0.54
N SER A 177 10.53 -11.68 -0.50
CA SER A 177 11.44 -11.87 -1.64
C SER A 177 11.48 -10.62 -2.52
N MET A 178 12.54 -10.43 -3.30
CA MET A 178 12.68 -9.29 -4.20
C MET A 178 13.05 -9.74 -5.62
N VAL A 179 12.45 -9.10 -6.63
CA VAL A 179 12.82 -9.23 -8.04
C VAL A 179 13.22 -7.87 -8.57
N GLY A 180 14.51 -7.75 -8.89
CA GLY A 180 15.10 -6.53 -9.43
C GLY A 180 14.61 -6.21 -10.84
N MET A 181 14.29 -4.95 -11.07
CA MET A 181 14.08 -4.38 -12.39
C MET A 181 15.37 -3.69 -12.86
N SER A 182 15.86 -4.09 -14.03
CA SER A 182 17.02 -3.52 -14.70
C SER A 182 16.90 -3.75 -16.21
N ASP A 183 17.41 -2.84 -17.03
CA ASP A 183 17.61 -3.10 -18.46
C ASP A 183 19.03 -3.63 -18.70
N ASN A 184 19.14 -4.85 -19.26
CA ASN A 184 20.42 -5.57 -19.45
C ASN A 184 21.40 -4.88 -20.43
N ASN A 185 21.07 -3.70 -20.97
CA ASN A 185 21.78 -3.06 -22.09
C ASN A 185 22.52 -1.76 -21.73
N THR A 186 22.52 -1.32 -20.47
CA THR A 186 23.23 -0.09 -20.09
C THR A 186 24.47 -0.44 -19.28
N ASN A 187 25.63 -0.40 -19.94
CA ASN A 187 26.84 0.09 -19.27
C ASN A 187 26.53 1.54 -18.89
N VAL A 188 26.08 1.75 -17.66
CA VAL A 188 25.74 3.08 -17.15
C VAL A 188 27.03 3.89 -17.11
N ASP A 189 27.16 4.88 -18.00
CA ASP A 189 28.22 5.87 -17.94
C ASP A 189 28.22 6.49 -16.55
N SER A 190 29.35 6.33 -15.86
CA SER A 190 29.53 6.53 -14.42
C SER A 190 29.35 7.97 -13.94
N SER A 191 28.91 8.88 -14.81
CA SER A 191 28.61 10.29 -14.51
C SER A 191 27.15 10.57 -14.17
N SER A 192 26.23 9.62 -14.41
CA SER A 192 24.80 9.73 -14.02
C SER A 192 24.49 9.01 -12.69
N ALA A 193 25.52 8.59 -11.96
CA ALA A 193 25.49 7.84 -10.69
C ALA A 193 24.90 8.61 -9.48
N SER A 194 24.02 9.58 -9.72
CA SER A 194 23.32 10.30 -8.68
C SER A 194 22.10 9.49 -8.21
N TYR A 195 22.38 8.44 -7.40
CA TYR A 195 21.45 7.69 -6.55
C TYR A 195 20.45 6.78 -7.29
N GLU A 196 20.80 5.50 -7.40
CA GLU A 196 19.98 4.44 -8.01
C GLU A 196 18.75 4.03 -7.16
N THR A 197 18.74 4.28 -5.84
CA THR A 197 17.59 4.01 -4.95
C THR A 197 16.80 5.29 -4.65
N LEU A 198 15.48 5.20 -4.64
CA LEU A 198 14.60 6.32 -4.30
C LEU A 198 14.74 6.73 -2.83
N LEU A 199 14.82 8.04 -2.61
CA LEU A 199 14.71 8.65 -1.28
C LEU A 199 13.44 9.52 -1.21
N CYS A 200 12.75 9.42 -0.09
CA CYS A 200 11.60 10.27 0.23
C CYS A 200 11.85 10.93 1.60
N TRP A 201 11.83 12.26 1.66
CA TRP A 201 11.89 12.96 2.94
C TRP A 201 10.50 13.05 3.53
N VAL A 202 10.32 12.40 4.68
CA VAL A 202 9.08 12.43 5.48
C VAL A 202 9.28 13.46 6.58
N LEU A 203 8.71 14.63 6.37
CA LEU A 203 8.90 15.81 7.20
C LEU A 203 7.75 15.99 8.16
N VAL A 204 8.04 16.02 9.46
CA VAL A 204 7.05 16.14 10.52
C VAL A 204 7.18 17.50 11.19
N ASP A 205 6.10 18.28 11.22
CA ASP A 205 6.08 19.59 11.89
C ASP A 205 5.63 19.50 13.36
N PRO A 206 5.74 20.58 14.16
CA PRO A 206 5.32 20.56 15.57
C PRO A 206 3.82 20.30 15.78
N LEU A 207 3.00 20.38 14.73
CA LEU A 207 1.56 20.07 14.76
C LEU A 207 1.29 18.61 14.33
N GLN A 208 2.33 17.79 14.19
CA GLN A 208 2.26 16.40 13.74
C GLN A 208 1.62 16.26 12.34
N ARG A 209 1.86 17.24 11.48
CA ARG A 209 1.53 17.15 10.05
C ARG A 209 2.73 16.67 9.27
N HIS A 210 2.45 15.95 8.19
CA HIS A 210 3.47 15.37 7.33
C HIS A 210 3.57 16.11 6.00
N GLY A 211 4.80 16.30 5.55
CA GLY A 211 5.14 16.67 4.18
C GLY A 211 6.01 15.57 3.58
N PHE A 212 5.66 15.10 2.39
CA PHE A 212 6.44 14.13 1.64
C PHE A 212 7.12 14.87 0.49
N CYS A 213 8.42 14.73 0.38
CA CYS A 213 9.16 15.30 -0.74
C CYS A 213 10.21 14.30 -1.21
N SER A 214 10.07 13.84 -2.44
CA SER A 214 11.12 13.11 -3.14
C SER A 214 11.88 14.05 -4.07
N ARG A 215 13.12 13.70 -4.39
CA ARG A 215 13.84 14.37 -5.48
C ARG A 215 13.14 14.18 -6.83
N ALA A 216 12.37 13.09 -6.98
CA ALA A 216 11.53 12.84 -8.16
C ALA A 216 10.49 13.94 -8.39
N ASP A 217 10.02 14.61 -7.33
CA ASP A 217 9.01 15.69 -7.42
C ASP A 217 9.48 16.90 -8.23
N PHE A 218 10.79 17.02 -8.50
CA PHE A 218 11.39 18.12 -9.26
C PHE A 218 11.89 17.68 -10.64
N SER A 219 11.62 16.44 -11.04
CA SER A 219 11.88 15.92 -12.39
C SER A 219 10.58 15.91 -13.21
N LYS A 220 10.70 16.08 -14.53
CA LYS A 220 9.60 15.83 -15.46
C LYS A 220 9.54 14.38 -15.92
N GLU A 221 10.69 13.72 -15.95
CA GLU A 221 10.82 12.32 -16.35
C GLU A 221 10.76 11.42 -15.11
N PRO A 222 10.17 10.21 -15.21
CA PRO A 222 10.22 9.22 -14.16
C PRO A 222 11.66 8.89 -13.75
N ALA A 223 11.86 8.59 -12.46
CA ALA A 223 13.17 8.34 -11.88
C ALA A 223 13.97 7.26 -12.63
N PHE A 224 13.29 6.25 -13.17
CA PHE A 224 13.89 5.12 -13.88
C PHE A 224 13.42 5.05 -15.34
N SER A 225 13.34 6.20 -16.01
CA SER A 225 12.87 6.33 -17.41
C SER A 225 13.64 5.47 -18.43
N TRP A 226 14.85 5.00 -18.09
CA TRP A 226 15.60 4.05 -18.92
C TRP A 226 14.98 2.65 -18.97
N MET A 227 14.16 2.28 -17.97
CA MET A 227 13.47 0.99 -17.96
C MET A 227 12.30 1.03 -18.95
N SER A 228 12.43 0.23 -20.00
CA SER A 228 11.48 0.25 -21.12
C SER A 228 10.63 -1.02 -21.24
N LYS A 229 11.03 -2.12 -20.60
CA LYS A 229 10.40 -3.44 -20.75
C LYS A 229 10.39 -4.24 -19.46
N LEU A 230 9.42 -5.15 -19.35
CA LEU A 230 9.41 -6.15 -18.29
C LEU A 230 10.35 -7.30 -18.62
N SER A 231 11.28 -7.59 -17.71
CA SER A 231 12.16 -8.75 -17.81
C SER A 231 11.38 -10.07 -17.66
N GLY A 232 12.01 -11.19 -18.07
CA GLY A 232 11.42 -12.52 -17.88
C GLY A 232 11.20 -12.89 -16.40
N GLN A 233 12.06 -12.39 -15.50
CA GLN A 233 11.91 -12.59 -14.06
C GLN A 233 10.71 -11.82 -13.50
N VAL A 234 10.54 -10.55 -13.90
CA VAL A 234 9.36 -9.74 -13.54
C VAL A 234 8.06 -10.40 -14.01
N LYS A 235 8.03 -10.85 -15.27
CA LYS A 235 6.88 -11.59 -15.82
C LYS A 235 6.62 -12.92 -15.09
N THR A 236 7.67 -13.58 -14.59
CA THR A 236 7.51 -14.81 -13.81
C THR A 236 6.90 -14.51 -12.44
N ALA A 237 7.40 -13.48 -11.75
CA ALA A 237 6.86 -13.03 -10.47
C ALA A 237 5.38 -12.63 -10.58
N ILE A 238 5.00 -11.80 -11.55
CA ILE A 238 3.61 -11.40 -11.78
C ILE A 238 2.73 -12.65 -12.00
N LYS A 239 3.18 -13.60 -12.82
CA LYS A 239 2.42 -14.82 -13.13
C LYS A 239 2.19 -15.72 -11.91
N GLN A 240 3.19 -15.83 -11.04
CA GLN A 240 3.14 -16.66 -9.82
C GLN A 240 2.31 -16.03 -8.69
N SER A 241 2.07 -14.71 -8.74
CA SER A 241 1.30 -14.01 -7.73
C SER A 241 -0.21 -14.13 -7.92
N LYS A 242 -0.95 -14.20 -6.80
CA LYS A 242 -2.41 -14.05 -6.75
C LYS A 242 -2.81 -12.60 -7.00
N ILE A 243 -2.10 -11.65 -6.39
CA ILE A 243 -2.33 -10.20 -6.53
C ILE A 243 -1.06 -9.50 -7.04
N LEU A 244 -1.24 -8.58 -7.99
CA LEU A 244 -0.28 -7.52 -8.30
C LEU A 244 -0.83 -6.21 -7.75
N PHE A 245 -0.11 -5.61 -6.79
CA PHE A 245 -0.44 -4.31 -6.21
C PHE A 245 0.34 -3.20 -6.92
N CYS A 246 -0.41 -2.24 -7.44
CA CYS A 246 0.10 -1.02 -8.07
C CYS A 246 -0.39 0.19 -7.28
N ASN A 247 0.40 1.26 -7.25
CA ASN A 247 -0.02 2.53 -6.68
C ASN A 247 0.29 3.71 -7.62
N GLY A 248 -0.32 4.86 -7.36
CA GLY A 248 -0.12 6.05 -8.20
C GLY A 248 1.29 6.64 -8.16
N TYR A 249 2.07 6.39 -7.09
CA TYR A 249 3.47 6.80 -6.99
C TYR A 249 4.40 5.97 -7.87
N GLY A 250 3.96 4.80 -8.37
CA GLY A 250 4.70 4.04 -9.38
C GLY A 250 4.99 4.84 -10.66
N PHE A 251 4.17 5.86 -10.97
CA PHE A 251 4.39 6.77 -12.11
C PHE A 251 5.56 7.74 -11.91
N ASP A 252 5.99 7.96 -10.67
CA ASP A 252 7.12 8.86 -10.39
C ASP A 252 8.47 8.18 -10.68
N GLU A 253 8.46 6.86 -10.83
CA GLU A 253 9.66 6.06 -11.10
C GLU A 253 9.61 5.24 -12.39
N LEU A 254 8.46 4.69 -12.77
CA LEU A 254 8.29 3.89 -13.97
C LEU A 254 7.58 4.69 -15.06
N SER A 255 7.96 4.46 -16.32
CA SER A 255 7.23 5.04 -17.45
C SER A 255 5.80 4.49 -17.52
N PRO A 256 4.81 5.29 -17.98
CA PRO A 256 3.44 4.82 -18.16
C PRO A 256 3.35 3.53 -19.02
N GLY A 257 4.23 3.37 -20.00
CA GLY A 257 4.31 2.19 -20.85
C GLY A 257 4.73 0.91 -20.11
N VAL A 258 5.66 0.99 -19.15
CA VAL A 258 6.05 -0.16 -18.32
C VAL A 258 4.93 -0.56 -17.37
N ILE A 259 4.24 0.42 -16.77
CA ILE A 259 3.09 0.19 -15.90
C ILE A 259 1.97 -0.48 -16.69
N ALA A 260 1.65 0.03 -17.89
CA ALA A 260 0.65 -0.55 -18.77
C ALA A 260 0.99 -1.99 -19.15
N ALA A 261 2.24 -2.25 -19.55
CA ALA A 261 2.69 -3.60 -19.88
C ALA A 261 2.57 -4.59 -18.70
N ALA A 262 2.77 -4.12 -17.45
CA ALA A 262 2.62 -4.96 -16.26
C ALA A 262 1.17 -5.32 -15.98
N VAL A 263 0.27 -4.34 -16.14
CA VAL A 263 -1.18 -4.50 -16.01
C VAL A 263 -1.73 -5.44 -17.09
N GLU A 264 -1.41 -5.20 -18.36
CA GLU A 264 -1.83 -6.06 -19.47
C GLU A 264 -1.36 -7.51 -19.28
N TYR A 265 -0.09 -7.69 -18.90
CA TYR A 265 0.44 -9.01 -18.66
C TYR A 265 -0.20 -9.69 -17.44
N ALA A 266 -0.50 -8.96 -16.36
CA ALA A 266 -1.22 -9.49 -15.21
C ALA A 266 -2.62 -9.98 -15.60
N VAL A 267 -3.35 -9.23 -16.43
CA VAL A 267 -4.64 -9.65 -17.00
C VAL A 267 -4.47 -10.94 -17.82
N ASP A 268 -3.49 -11.00 -18.72
CA ASP A 268 -3.26 -12.15 -19.61
C ASP A 268 -3.01 -13.46 -18.88
N VAL A 269 -2.36 -13.40 -17.71
CA VAL A 269 -1.99 -14.56 -16.88
C VAL A 269 -2.94 -14.77 -15.70
N GLY A 270 -4.01 -13.98 -15.59
CA GLY A 270 -5.03 -14.11 -14.55
C GLY A 270 -4.55 -13.77 -13.14
N THR A 271 -3.60 -12.85 -13.01
CA THR A 271 -3.21 -12.25 -11.72
C THR A 271 -4.18 -11.12 -11.41
N ALA A 272 -4.78 -11.12 -10.21
CA ALA A 272 -5.69 -10.07 -9.80
C ALA A 272 -4.91 -8.75 -9.61
N ILE A 273 -5.52 -7.64 -9.99
CA ILE A 273 -4.87 -6.33 -9.93
C ILE A 273 -5.53 -5.48 -8.86
N PHE A 274 -4.71 -4.98 -7.93
CA PHE A 274 -5.12 -4.03 -6.90
C PHE A 274 -4.47 -2.70 -7.22
N PHE A 275 -5.26 -1.63 -7.25
CA PHE A 275 -4.75 -0.30 -7.54
C PHE A 275 -5.19 0.73 -6.51
N ASP A 276 -4.20 1.39 -5.91
CA ASP A 276 -4.38 2.58 -5.09
C ASP A 276 -3.84 3.81 -5.85
N PRO A 277 -4.69 4.62 -6.50
CA PRO A 277 -4.23 5.79 -7.23
C PRO A 277 -3.55 6.83 -6.34
N GLY A 278 -3.83 6.82 -5.04
CA GLY A 278 -3.34 7.80 -4.09
C GLY A 278 -3.62 9.25 -4.52
N PRO A 279 -2.90 10.23 -3.96
CA PRO A 279 -3.04 11.63 -4.36
C PRO A 279 -2.58 11.88 -5.81
N ARG A 280 -1.78 10.96 -6.38
CA ARG A 280 -1.30 11.06 -7.77
C ARG A 280 -2.43 10.85 -8.78
N GLY A 281 -3.50 10.15 -8.45
CA GLY A 281 -4.63 9.91 -9.38
C GLY A 281 -5.15 11.20 -10.03
N LYS A 282 -5.28 12.28 -9.24
CA LYS A 282 -5.73 13.58 -9.74
C LYS A 282 -4.72 14.23 -10.68
N SER A 283 -3.44 14.26 -10.31
CA SER A 283 -2.40 14.84 -11.18
C SER A 283 -2.28 14.05 -12.48
N LEU A 284 -2.34 12.73 -12.41
CA LEU A 284 -2.28 11.83 -13.56
C LEU A 284 -3.49 12.02 -14.49
N SER A 285 -4.70 12.24 -13.96
CA SER A 285 -5.89 12.53 -14.79
C SER A 285 -5.77 13.83 -15.62
N ALA A 286 -4.92 14.76 -15.18
CA ALA A 286 -4.60 16.00 -15.87
C ALA A 286 -3.20 15.99 -16.51
N GLY A 287 -2.51 14.84 -16.49
CA GLY A 287 -1.15 14.66 -16.95
C GLY A 287 -1.03 14.57 -18.48
N THR A 288 0.10 14.04 -18.92
CA THR A 288 0.39 13.67 -20.32
C THR A 288 -0.64 12.67 -20.87
N THR A 289 -0.66 12.48 -22.18
CA THR A 289 -1.58 11.52 -22.81
C THR A 289 -1.30 10.11 -22.32
N GLU A 290 -0.03 9.75 -22.23
CA GLU A 290 0.46 8.44 -21.79
C GLU A 290 0.12 8.17 -20.32
N GLU A 291 0.27 9.16 -19.43
CA GLU A 291 -0.15 9.04 -18.03
C GLU A 291 -1.66 8.83 -17.91
N ARG A 292 -2.47 9.59 -18.65
CA ARG A 292 -3.94 9.45 -18.63
C ARG A 292 -4.38 8.08 -19.17
N GLU A 293 -3.74 7.60 -20.23
CA GLU A 293 -4.03 6.29 -20.82
C GLU A 293 -3.70 5.15 -19.85
N ALA A 294 -2.51 5.17 -19.24
CA ALA A 294 -2.11 4.17 -18.27
C ALA A 294 -2.95 4.23 -16.97
N LEU A 295 -3.30 5.43 -16.48
CA LEU A 295 -4.23 5.59 -15.36
C LEU A 295 -5.60 4.99 -15.70
N ASN A 296 -6.14 5.31 -16.87
CA ASN A 296 -7.43 4.76 -17.32
C ASN A 296 -7.38 3.24 -17.46
N LEU A 297 -6.27 2.68 -17.95
CA LEU A 297 -6.08 1.24 -18.01
C LEU A 297 -6.13 0.62 -16.60
N LEU A 298 -5.39 1.18 -15.63
CA LEU A 298 -5.41 0.72 -14.24
C LEU A 298 -6.82 0.81 -13.63
N LEU A 299 -7.51 1.95 -13.77
CA LEU A 299 -8.87 2.13 -13.24
C LEU A 299 -9.86 1.12 -13.84
N ARG A 300 -9.70 0.76 -15.12
CA ARG A 300 -10.63 -0.16 -15.81
C ARG A 300 -10.32 -1.63 -15.61
N MET A 301 -9.04 -1.99 -15.46
CA MET A 301 -8.57 -3.38 -15.42
C MET A 301 -8.34 -3.90 -14.00
N SER A 302 -8.32 -3.03 -12.99
CA SER A 302 -8.15 -3.47 -11.59
C SER A 302 -9.37 -4.22 -11.08
N ASP A 303 -9.14 -5.37 -10.45
CA ASP A 303 -10.15 -6.13 -9.71
C ASP A 303 -10.59 -5.37 -8.44
N VAL A 304 -9.64 -4.67 -7.81
CA VAL A 304 -9.86 -3.93 -6.57
C VAL A 304 -9.28 -2.53 -6.68
N LEU A 305 -10.13 -1.53 -6.50
CA LEU A 305 -9.72 -0.13 -6.38
C LEU A 305 -9.76 0.29 -4.91
N LEU A 306 -8.69 0.93 -4.43
CA LEU A 306 -8.57 1.39 -3.04
C LEU A 306 -8.32 2.89 -3.03
N LEU A 307 -9.27 3.66 -2.50
CA LEU A 307 -9.19 5.12 -2.49
C LEU A 307 -9.60 5.66 -1.13
N THR A 308 -9.11 6.82 -0.76
CA THR A 308 -9.77 7.65 0.26
C THR A 308 -11.01 8.34 -0.31
N SER A 309 -11.89 8.83 0.55
CA SER A 309 -13.06 9.62 0.11
C SER A 309 -12.67 10.83 -0.76
N ASP A 310 -11.61 11.54 -0.39
CA ASP A 310 -11.14 12.74 -1.10
C ASP A 310 -10.54 12.39 -2.48
N GLU A 311 -9.88 11.24 -2.59
CA GLU A 311 -9.34 10.71 -3.85
C GLU A 311 -10.46 10.24 -4.79
N ALA A 312 -11.46 9.53 -4.25
CA ALA A 312 -12.64 9.11 -5.00
C ALA A 312 -13.43 10.33 -5.51
N GLU A 313 -13.65 11.34 -4.67
CA GLU A 313 -14.26 12.61 -5.09
C GLU A 313 -13.40 13.30 -6.15
N SER A 314 -12.08 13.32 -5.99
CA SER A 314 -11.20 13.97 -6.96
C SER A 314 -11.21 13.34 -8.36
N LEU A 315 -11.41 12.02 -8.45
CA LEU A 315 -11.47 11.30 -9.72
C LEU A 315 -12.85 11.33 -10.38
N THR A 316 -13.92 11.41 -9.58
CA THR A 316 -15.31 11.30 -10.07
C THR A 316 -16.06 12.63 -10.08
N SER A 317 -15.55 13.64 -9.36
CA SER A 317 -16.29 14.86 -8.98
C SER A 317 -17.56 14.60 -8.16
N ILE A 318 -17.69 13.42 -7.53
CA ILE A 318 -18.84 13.03 -6.71
C ILE A 318 -18.43 13.02 -5.24
N LYS A 319 -19.08 13.84 -4.42
CA LYS A 319 -18.75 13.99 -2.99
C LYS A 319 -19.22 12.83 -2.12
N ASN A 320 -20.35 12.22 -2.44
CA ASN A 320 -20.84 11.06 -1.69
C ASN A 320 -19.91 9.86 -1.99
N PRO A 321 -19.21 9.29 -0.97
CA PRO A 321 -18.24 8.21 -1.19
C PRO A 321 -18.85 6.94 -1.77
N ILE A 322 -20.12 6.63 -1.46
CA ILE A 322 -20.81 5.47 -2.01
C ILE A 322 -21.06 5.69 -3.51
N LEU A 323 -21.62 6.83 -3.88
CA LEU A 323 -21.90 7.15 -5.28
C LEU A 323 -20.62 7.26 -6.10
N ALA A 324 -19.57 7.86 -5.55
CA ALA A 324 -18.24 7.92 -6.19
C ALA A 324 -17.68 6.51 -6.43
N GLY A 325 -17.76 5.62 -5.44
CA GLY A 325 -17.31 4.24 -5.60
C GLY A 325 -18.15 3.43 -6.58
N GLN A 326 -19.48 3.66 -6.64
CA GLN A 326 -20.36 3.07 -7.65
C GLN A 326 -20.02 3.55 -9.06
N GLU A 327 -19.65 4.83 -9.23
CA GLU A 327 -19.22 5.37 -10.53
C GLU A 327 -17.91 4.72 -10.99
N LEU A 328 -16.92 4.61 -10.11
CA LEU A 328 -15.67 3.90 -10.40
C LEU A 328 -15.93 2.43 -10.77
N LEU A 329 -16.83 1.76 -10.04
CA LEU A 329 -17.22 0.38 -10.33
C LEU A 329 -17.88 0.23 -11.70
N LYS A 330 -18.69 1.20 -12.15
CA LYS A 330 -19.32 1.20 -13.48
C LYS A 330 -18.30 1.39 -14.60
N GLN A 331 -17.29 2.23 -14.38
CA GLN A 331 -16.20 2.46 -15.33
C GLN A 331 -15.27 1.25 -15.43
N GLY A 332 -15.12 0.51 -14.33
CA GLY A 332 -14.36 -0.73 -14.22
C GLY A 332 -14.90 -1.89 -15.07
N VAL A 333 -14.10 -2.40 -15.99
CA VAL A 333 -14.44 -3.60 -16.78
C VAL A 333 -14.27 -4.86 -15.93
N HIS A 334 -13.18 -4.93 -15.16
CA HIS A 334 -12.84 -6.06 -14.28
C HIS A 334 -13.12 -5.81 -12.80
N THR A 335 -13.46 -4.58 -12.43
CA THR A 335 -13.58 -4.16 -11.03
C THR A 335 -14.69 -4.90 -10.31
N LYS A 336 -14.29 -5.60 -9.25
CA LYS A 336 -15.16 -6.35 -8.36
C LYS A 336 -15.44 -5.53 -7.12
N TRP A 337 -14.40 -4.96 -6.52
CA TRP A 337 -14.49 -4.20 -5.27
C TRP A 337 -13.97 -2.78 -5.46
N VAL A 338 -14.71 -1.80 -4.95
CA VAL A 338 -14.19 -0.45 -4.71
C VAL A 338 -14.24 -0.19 -3.21
N ILE A 339 -13.08 0.08 -2.61
CA ILE A 339 -12.96 0.37 -1.19
C ILE A 339 -12.70 1.86 -1.01
N VAL A 340 -13.52 2.50 -0.18
CA VAL A 340 -13.39 3.91 0.18
C VAL A 340 -13.01 4.04 1.65
N LYS A 341 -11.80 4.52 1.90
CA LYS A 341 -11.18 4.78 3.22
C LYS A 341 -11.59 6.17 3.71
N MET A 342 -12.03 6.29 4.95
CA MET A 342 -12.50 7.55 5.55
C MET A 342 -11.82 7.85 6.90
N GLY A 343 -10.59 7.35 7.08
CA GLY A 343 -9.79 7.56 8.28
C GLY A 343 -10.55 7.18 9.56
N PRO A 344 -10.76 8.12 10.51
CA PRO A 344 -11.44 7.81 11.78
C PRO A 344 -12.91 7.43 11.64
N ARG A 345 -13.51 7.56 10.45
CA ARG A 345 -14.88 7.10 10.16
C ARG A 345 -14.93 5.66 9.67
N GLY A 346 -13.79 5.01 9.44
CA GLY A 346 -13.71 3.64 8.94
C GLY A 346 -13.70 3.58 7.43
N SER A 347 -14.45 2.62 6.85
CA SER A 347 -14.34 2.30 5.42
C SER A 347 -15.61 1.67 4.86
N ILE A 348 -15.80 1.78 3.54
CA ILE A 348 -16.88 1.18 2.76
C ILE A 348 -16.29 0.28 1.67
N LEU A 349 -16.89 -0.88 1.42
CA LEU A 349 -16.61 -1.75 0.28
C LEU A 349 -17.86 -1.86 -0.58
N ILE A 350 -17.71 -1.53 -1.85
CA ILE A 350 -18.80 -1.43 -2.83
C ILE A 350 -18.58 -2.49 -3.90
N THR A 351 -19.63 -3.26 -4.17
CA THR A 351 -19.70 -4.21 -5.28
C THR A 351 -20.92 -3.93 -6.14
N ARG A 352 -21.13 -4.72 -7.21
CA ARG A 352 -22.28 -4.53 -8.10
C ARG A 352 -23.61 -4.84 -7.41
N SER A 353 -23.60 -5.70 -6.39
CA SER A 353 -24.80 -6.22 -5.73
C SER A 353 -24.97 -5.76 -4.29
N SER A 354 -23.88 -5.37 -3.62
CA SER A 354 -23.92 -5.06 -2.20
C SER A 354 -22.94 -3.95 -1.80
N ILE A 355 -23.26 -3.32 -0.67
CA ILE A 355 -22.41 -2.37 0.03
C ILE A 355 -22.15 -2.92 1.43
N SER A 356 -20.89 -2.94 1.87
CA SER A 356 -20.52 -3.20 3.26
C SER A 356 -19.81 -1.99 3.83
N PHE A 357 -20.07 -1.65 5.09
CA PHE A 357 -19.29 -0.64 5.79
C PHE A 357 -18.92 -1.09 7.19
N ALA A 358 -17.75 -0.62 7.64
CA ALA A 358 -17.23 -0.90 8.96
C ALA A 358 -16.68 0.39 9.58
N PRO A 359 -17.10 0.75 10.81
CA PRO A 359 -16.47 1.81 11.58
C PRO A 359 -14.99 1.53 11.88
N ALA A 360 -14.23 2.59 12.17
CA ALA A 360 -12.85 2.45 12.60
C ALA A 360 -12.79 1.95 14.06
N PHE A 361 -11.66 1.36 14.45
CA PHE A 361 -11.36 1.11 15.86
C PHE A 361 -10.93 2.40 16.54
N GLU A 362 -11.39 2.63 17.76
CA GLU A 362 -10.97 3.78 18.56
C GLU A 362 -9.58 3.53 19.17
N VAL A 363 -8.63 4.40 18.81
CA VAL A 363 -7.23 4.32 19.24
C VAL A 363 -6.67 5.71 19.51
N ASN A 364 -5.62 5.77 20.33
CA ASN A 364 -4.78 6.96 20.46
C ASN A 364 -3.83 7.04 19.27
N VAL A 365 -4.09 8.00 18.37
CA VAL A 365 -3.29 8.20 17.16
C VAL A 365 -1.98 8.90 17.51
N VAL A 366 -0.86 8.28 17.13
CA VAL A 366 0.50 8.82 17.24
C VAL A 366 0.95 9.36 15.89
N ASP A 367 0.87 8.53 14.85
CA ASP A 367 1.26 8.86 13.48
C ASP A 367 0.32 8.17 12.49
N THR A 368 0.03 8.77 11.33
CA THR A 368 -0.84 8.19 10.30
C THR A 368 -0.08 7.66 9.08
N VAL A 369 1.25 7.84 9.00
CA VAL A 369 2.05 7.30 7.88
C VAL A 369 1.93 5.78 7.84
N GLY A 370 1.76 5.22 6.64
CA GLY A 370 1.63 3.77 6.42
C GLY A 370 0.29 3.16 6.84
N CYS A 371 -0.65 3.91 7.43
CA CYS A 371 -1.96 3.39 7.80
C CYS A 371 -2.77 2.92 6.58
N GLY A 372 -2.73 3.67 5.49
CA GLY A 372 -3.38 3.32 4.22
C GLY A 372 -2.78 2.05 3.60
N ASP A 373 -1.45 1.96 3.55
CA ASP A 373 -0.73 0.81 3.01
C ASP A 373 -1.00 -0.46 3.84
N SER A 374 -1.00 -0.32 5.17
CA SER A 374 -1.33 -1.42 6.09
C SER A 374 -2.78 -1.88 5.94
N PHE A 375 -3.71 -0.94 5.74
CA PHE A 375 -5.10 -1.24 5.43
C PHE A 375 -5.21 -2.05 4.11
N VAL A 376 -4.47 -1.66 3.06
CA VAL A 376 -4.47 -2.38 1.77
C VAL A 376 -4.00 -3.83 1.93
N ALA A 377 -2.97 -4.06 2.74
CA ALA A 377 -2.49 -5.42 3.05
C ALA A 377 -3.59 -6.32 3.63
N ALA A 378 -4.43 -5.78 4.50
CA ALA A 378 -5.56 -6.51 5.09
C ALA A 378 -6.71 -6.73 4.12
N ILE A 379 -6.94 -5.82 3.17
CA ILE A 379 -7.89 -6.05 2.06
C ILE A 379 -7.39 -7.21 1.19
N ALA A 380 -6.09 -7.25 0.86
CA ALA A 380 -5.50 -8.38 0.14
C ALA A 380 -5.66 -9.70 0.90
N TYR A 381 -5.43 -9.68 2.23
CA TYR A 381 -5.66 -10.85 3.08
C TYR A 381 -7.11 -11.35 3.01
N GLY A 382 -8.09 -10.46 3.17
CA GLY A 382 -9.51 -10.81 3.10
C GLY A 382 -9.93 -11.33 1.72
N PHE A 383 -9.42 -10.71 0.65
CA PHE A 383 -9.67 -11.13 -0.74
C PHE A 383 -9.14 -12.53 -1.03
N ILE A 384 -7.87 -12.82 -0.68
CA ILE A 384 -7.26 -14.13 -0.93
C ILE A 384 -7.97 -15.25 -0.16
N HIS A 385 -8.45 -14.95 1.05
CA HIS A 385 -9.13 -15.92 1.90
C HIS A 385 -10.64 -15.99 1.68
N ASN A 386 -11.18 -15.28 0.67
CA ASN A 386 -12.62 -15.19 0.37
C ASN A 386 -13.46 -14.88 1.62
N MET A 387 -12.97 -13.94 2.44
CA MET A 387 -13.66 -13.56 3.66
C MET A 387 -14.93 -12.76 3.36
N PRO A 388 -15.95 -12.81 4.25
CA PRO A 388 -17.07 -11.89 4.17
C PRO A 388 -16.58 -10.43 4.09
N MET A 389 -17.24 -9.61 3.27
CA MET A 389 -16.79 -8.23 2.99
C MET A 389 -16.71 -7.39 4.26
N VAL A 390 -17.70 -7.48 5.14
CA VAL A 390 -17.69 -6.78 6.44
C VAL A 390 -16.54 -7.24 7.34
N ASN A 391 -16.19 -8.53 7.34
CA ASN A 391 -15.04 -9.05 8.09
C ASN A 391 -13.72 -8.55 7.51
N THR A 392 -13.64 -8.46 6.17
CA THR A 392 -12.49 -7.91 5.43
C THR A 392 -12.27 -6.44 5.79
N LEU A 393 -13.34 -5.64 5.83
CA LEU A 393 -13.25 -4.25 6.29
C LEU A 393 -12.88 -4.15 7.77
N ALA A 394 -13.42 -5.02 8.62
CA ALA A 394 -13.11 -5.02 10.05
C ALA A 394 -11.61 -5.26 10.32
N ILE A 395 -11.01 -6.28 9.69
CA ILE A 395 -9.57 -6.51 9.82
C ILE A 395 -8.76 -5.37 9.20
N ALA A 396 -9.19 -4.81 8.08
CA ALA A 396 -8.47 -3.71 7.45
C ALA A 396 -8.47 -2.43 8.28
N ASN A 397 -9.62 -2.07 8.86
CA ASN A 397 -9.72 -0.98 9.83
C ASN A 397 -8.87 -1.25 11.08
N ALA A 398 -8.84 -2.49 11.59
CA ALA A 398 -8.01 -2.84 12.74
C ALA A 398 -6.52 -2.70 12.42
N VAL A 399 -6.06 -3.17 11.26
CA VAL A 399 -4.65 -3.08 10.86
C VAL A 399 -4.24 -1.62 10.66
N GLY A 400 -5.04 -0.81 9.96
CA GLY A 400 -4.78 0.62 9.80
C GLY A 400 -4.76 1.36 11.14
N ALA A 401 -5.73 1.11 12.02
CA ALA A 401 -5.79 1.74 13.34
C ALA A 401 -4.65 1.28 14.26
N ALA A 402 -4.24 0.02 14.21
CA ALA A 402 -3.10 -0.48 14.96
C ALA A 402 -1.79 0.20 14.50
N THR A 403 -1.60 0.37 13.19
CA THR A 403 -0.44 1.10 12.64
C THR A 403 -0.44 2.54 13.14
N ALA A 404 -1.62 3.16 13.27
CA ALA A 404 -1.75 4.52 13.76
C ALA A 404 -1.28 4.75 15.21
N THR A 405 -1.09 3.66 15.98
CA THR A 405 -0.59 3.73 17.36
C THR A 405 0.93 3.72 17.46
N GLY A 406 1.63 3.43 16.35
CA GLY A 406 3.08 3.50 16.21
C GLY A 406 3.56 4.86 15.68
N CYS A 407 4.87 5.06 15.67
CA CYS A 407 5.50 6.25 15.09
C CYS A 407 6.15 5.88 13.76
N GLY A 408 5.73 6.51 12.66
CA GLY A 408 6.22 6.24 11.31
C GLY A 408 5.70 4.96 10.66
N ALA A 409 6.28 4.64 9.50
CA ALA A 409 5.96 3.46 8.69
C ALA A 409 7.17 2.51 8.57
N GLY A 410 7.23 1.70 7.50
CA GLY A 410 8.28 0.71 7.30
C GLY A 410 8.26 -0.36 8.37
N ARG A 411 9.36 -0.49 9.12
CA ARG A 411 9.44 -1.47 10.22
C ARG A 411 8.47 -1.15 11.37
N ASN A 412 7.96 0.08 11.44
CA ASN A 412 7.05 0.55 12.48
C ASN A 412 5.56 0.30 12.20
N VAL A 413 5.19 -0.27 11.03
CA VAL A 413 3.80 -0.72 10.81
C VAL A 413 3.36 -1.72 11.88
N ALA A 414 2.06 -1.94 12.07
CA ALA A 414 1.59 -2.81 13.16
C ALA A 414 2.14 -4.24 13.09
N THR A 415 2.41 -4.83 14.25
CA THR A 415 2.63 -6.28 14.38
C THR A 415 1.29 -7.01 14.43
N LEU A 416 1.29 -8.31 14.07
CA LEU A 416 0.09 -9.14 14.14
C LEU A 416 -0.46 -9.23 15.57
N GLU A 417 0.43 -9.27 16.57
CA GLU A 417 0.06 -9.24 17.99
C GLU A 417 -0.77 -7.99 18.31
N LYS A 418 -0.33 -6.82 17.85
CA LYS A 418 -1.03 -5.55 18.10
C LYS A 418 -2.40 -5.51 17.43
N VAL A 419 -2.50 -6.05 16.21
CA VAL A 419 -3.77 -6.17 15.48
C VAL A 419 -4.73 -7.09 16.24
N ILE A 420 -4.24 -8.24 16.71
CA ILE A 420 -5.03 -9.19 17.50
C ILE A 420 -5.51 -8.58 18.82
N GLU A 421 -4.66 -7.81 19.51
CA GLU A 421 -5.04 -7.08 20.73
C GLU A 421 -6.18 -6.10 20.46
N LEU A 422 -6.07 -5.30 19.39
CA LEU A 422 -7.07 -4.31 19.03
C LEU A 422 -8.41 -4.95 18.65
N ILE A 423 -8.38 -6.02 17.85
CA ILE A 423 -9.59 -6.78 17.48
C ILE A 423 -10.24 -7.38 18.73
N ARG A 424 -9.47 -7.91 19.69
CA ARG A 424 -10.03 -8.44 20.96
C ARG A 424 -10.66 -7.35 21.80
N ALA A 425 -10.04 -6.17 21.89
CA ALA A 425 -10.57 -5.04 22.65
C ALA A 425 -11.95 -4.60 22.14
N SER A 426 -12.26 -4.87 20.87
CA SER A 426 -13.60 -4.73 20.30
C SER A 426 -14.20 -3.32 20.48
N ASN A 427 -13.36 -2.28 20.41
CA ASN A 427 -13.79 -0.90 20.61
C ASN A 427 -13.91 -0.15 19.28
N LEU A 428 -15.12 -0.11 18.72
CA LEU A 428 -15.42 0.65 17.50
C LEU A 428 -15.82 2.09 17.81
N LYS A 429 -15.40 2.99 16.93
CA LYS A 429 -15.82 4.38 16.89
C LYS A 429 -17.08 4.50 16.02
N GLU A 430 -18.23 4.20 16.59
CA GLU A 430 -19.53 4.30 15.91
C GLU A 430 -19.98 5.77 15.78
N ASP A 431 -20.58 6.10 14.63
CA ASP A 431 -21.18 7.41 14.33
C ASP A 431 -22.46 7.15 13.52
N ASP A 432 -23.50 6.68 14.20
CA ASP A 432 -24.77 6.27 13.58
C ASP A 432 -25.39 7.41 12.77
N LYS A 433 -25.23 8.65 13.23
CA LYS A 433 -25.73 9.83 12.52
C LYS A 433 -25.06 9.96 11.16
N PHE A 434 -23.72 9.88 11.11
CA PHE A 434 -22.98 9.93 9.85
C PHE A 434 -23.41 8.82 8.89
N TRP A 435 -23.53 7.59 9.39
CA TRP A 435 -23.90 6.45 8.54
C TRP A 435 -25.34 6.54 8.03
N ASN A 436 -26.29 6.94 8.86
CA ASN A 436 -27.69 7.14 8.43
C ASN A 436 -27.79 8.25 7.37
N GLU A 437 -27.12 9.39 7.58
CA GLU A 437 -27.07 10.47 6.58
C GLU A 437 -26.47 10.02 5.24
N LEU A 438 -25.50 9.10 5.28
CA LEU A 438 -24.86 8.57 4.08
C LEU A 438 -25.73 7.53 3.33
N ILE A 439 -26.57 6.79 4.06
CA ILE A 439 -27.41 5.70 3.53
C ILE A 439 -28.78 6.22 3.05
N ASP A 440 -29.27 7.33 3.60
CA ASP A 440 -30.59 7.90 3.26
C ASP A 440 -30.72 8.38 1.80
N GLU A 441 -29.61 8.44 1.05
CA GLU A 441 -29.63 8.64 -0.39
C GLU A 441 -30.18 7.38 -1.09
N ASN A 442 -30.93 7.51 -2.19
CA ASN A 442 -31.50 6.37 -2.90
C ASN A 442 -30.41 5.58 -3.66
N LEU A 443 -29.62 4.77 -2.95
CA LEU A 443 -28.37 4.16 -3.42
C LEU A 443 -28.52 3.12 -4.54
N GLY A 444 -29.75 2.70 -4.89
CA GLY A 444 -30.00 1.73 -5.96
C GLY A 444 -29.41 0.33 -5.74
N VAL A 445 -29.05 -0.04 -4.50
CA VAL A 445 -28.49 -1.36 -4.14
C VAL A 445 -29.49 -2.16 -3.30
N GLU A 446 -29.48 -3.48 -3.53
CA GLU A 446 -30.37 -4.46 -2.90
C GLU A 446 -29.93 -4.86 -1.48
N GLU A 447 -28.63 -4.94 -1.20
CA GLU A 447 -28.10 -5.39 0.10
C GLU A 447 -27.07 -4.42 0.69
N ILE A 448 -27.32 -3.97 1.92
CA ILE A 448 -26.40 -3.14 2.70
C ILE A 448 -26.04 -3.89 3.99
N THR A 449 -24.74 -4.06 4.25
CA THR A 449 -24.24 -4.70 5.49
C THR A 449 -23.42 -3.73 6.33
N SER A 450 -23.70 -3.67 7.63
CA SER A 450 -23.01 -2.81 8.60
C SER A 450 -22.32 -3.65 9.67
N LEU A 451 -21.13 -3.25 10.09
CA LEU A 451 -20.51 -3.72 11.33
C LEU A 451 -20.93 -2.84 12.51
N SER A 452 -21.40 -3.43 13.60
CA SER A 452 -21.74 -2.71 14.83
C SER A 452 -21.35 -3.45 16.11
N ASN A 453 -21.17 -2.72 17.21
CA ASN A 453 -21.08 -3.28 18.55
C ASN A 453 -22.42 -3.88 19.03
N LEU A 454 -23.55 -3.34 18.55
CA LEU A 454 -24.87 -3.75 18.98
C LEU A 454 -25.30 -5.05 18.31
N VAL A 455 -25.95 -5.92 19.09
CA VAL A 455 -26.70 -7.06 18.56
C VAL A 455 -28.09 -6.54 18.19
N ILE A 456 -28.26 -6.06 16.95
CA ILE A 456 -29.56 -5.59 16.49
C ILE A 456 -30.41 -6.80 16.10
N ASN A 457 -31.39 -7.15 16.94
CA ASN A 457 -32.47 -8.06 16.58
C ASN A 457 -33.55 -7.26 15.83
N GLY A 458 -33.39 -7.11 14.52
CA GLY A 458 -34.38 -6.48 13.66
C GLY A 458 -33.81 -6.18 12.29
N SER A 459 -34.36 -6.81 11.25
CA SER A 459 -34.12 -6.42 9.86
C SER A 459 -35.04 -5.25 9.53
N ASP A 460 -34.49 -4.07 9.35
CA ASP A 460 -35.08 -3.19 8.35
C ASP A 460 -34.70 -3.80 7.00
N ASN A 461 -35.64 -4.03 6.07
CA ASN A 461 -35.49 -4.98 4.95
C ASN A 461 -34.29 -4.72 4.00
N ARG A 462 -33.54 -3.62 4.16
CA ARG A 462 -32.35 -3.26 3.36
C ARG A 462 -31.02 -3.31 4.13
N LEU A 463 -31.02 -3.26 5.47
CA LEU A 463 -29.80 -3.13 6.29
C LEU A 463 -29.59 -4.38 7.15
N ASN A 464 -28.52 -5.12 6.84
CA ASN A 464 -28.05 -6.26 7.61
C ASN A 464 -26.97 -5.82 8.60
N CYS A 465 -27.25 -5.87 9.90
CA CYS A 465 -26.27 -5.52 10.93
C CYS A 465 -25.54 -6.77 11.43
N VAL A 466 -24.21 -6.79 11.31
CA VAL A 466 -23.34 -7.87 11.76
C VAL A 466 -22.63 -7.43 13.04
N SER A 467 -22.79 -8.20 14.12
CA SER A 467 -22.15 -7.88 15.39
C SER A 467 -20.64 -8.07 15.32
N LEU A 468 -19.91 -7.14 15.91
CA LEU A 468 -18.45 -7.21 16.04
C LEU A 468 -18.01 -8.48 16.75
N GLN A 469 -18.75 -8.94 17.77
CA GLN A 469 -18.44 -10.19 18.48
C GLN A 469 -18.42 -11.40 17.54
N LYS A 470 -19.36 -11.48 16.59
CA LYS A 470 -19.38 -12.54 15.58
C LYS A 470 -18.13 -12.45 14.71
N VAL A 471 -17.83 -11.26 14.19
CA VAL A 471 -16.64 -11.03 13.35
C VAL A 471 -15.35 -11.39 14.10
N VAL A 472 -15.20 -10.97 15.36
CA VAL A 472 -14.05 -11.29 16.22
C VAL A 472 -13.91 -12.80 16.40
N SER A 473 -15.01 -13.52 16.61
CA SER A 473 -14.99 -14.98 16.79
C SER A 473 -14.52 -15.73 15.52
N GLU A 474 -14.79 -15.17 14.34
CA GLU A 474 -14.40 -15.72 13.05
C GLU A 474 -12.95 -15.31 12.65
N LEU A 475 -12.52 -14.09 13.00
CA LEU A 475 -11.21 -13.55 12.66
C LEU A 475 -10.08 -14.11 13.54
N LEU A 476 -10.28 -14.16 14.86
CA LEU A 476 -9.20 -14.51 15.80
C LEU A 476 -8.56 -15.88 15.55
N PRO A 477 -9.30 -16.96 15.24
CA PRO A 477 -8.69 -18.25 14.93
C PRO A 477 -7.78 -18.18 13.69
N LYS A 478 -8.21 -17.47 12.64
CA LYS A 478 -7.44 -17.30 11.39
C LYS A 478 -6.12 -16.56 11.64
N LEU A 479 -6.18 -15.45 12.39
CA LEU A 479 -4.99 -14.65 12.70
C LEU A 479 -4.02 -15.38 13.64
N LYS A 480 -4.53 -16.16 14.59
CA LYS A 480 -3.67 -16.99 15.46
C LYS A 480 -2.97 -18.11 14.68
N SER A 481 -3.62 -18.71 13.67
CA SER A 481 -2.97 -19.70 12.80
C SER A 481 -1.79 -19.08 12.05
N ALA A 482 -2.01 -17.91 11.43
CA ALA A 482 -0.94 -17.18 10.73
C ALA A 482 0.23 -16.84 11.67
N GLN A 483 -0.07 -16.47 12.92
CA GLN A 483 0.96 -16.19 13.95
C GLN A 483 1.81 -17.44 14.27
N LEU A 484 1.18 -18.62 14.35
CA LEU A 484 1.85 -19.89 14.62
C LEU A 484 2.72 -20.32 13.44
N GLU A 485 2.20 -20.26 12.22
CA GLU A 485 2.93 -20.63 10.99
C GLU A 485 4.17 -19.76 10.78
N ARG A 486 4.08 -18.47 11.11
CA ARG A 486 5.23 -17.56 11.05
C ARG A 486 6.32 -17.97 12.05
N LYS A 487 5.98 -18.29 13.30
CA LYS A 487 6.94 -18.71 14.33
C LYS A 487 7.69 -20.01 14.03
N VAL A 488 7.16 -20.84 13.12
CA VAL A 488 7.79 -22.10 12.70
C VAL A 488 8.68 -21.92 11.46
N SER A 489 8.50 -20.82 10.73
CA SER A 489 9.21 -20.53 9.47
C SER A 489 10.51 -19.73 9.65
N PHE A 490 10.77 -19.23 10.87
CA PHE A 490 12.02 -18.62 11.33
C PHE A 490 12.64 -19.52 12.40
#